data_AF-A0A7X9GFZ0-F1
#
_entry.id   AF-A0A7X9GFZ0-F1
#
_cell.length_a   1.000
_cell.length_b   1.000
_cell.length_c   1.000
_cell.angle_alpha   90.00
_cell.angle_beta   90.00
_cell.angle_gamma   90.00
#
_symmetry.space_group_name_H-M   'P 1'
#
loop_
_entity.id
_entity.type
_entity.pdbx_description
1 polymer ?
#
loop_
_entity_poly.entity_id
_entity_poly.type
_entity_poly.pdbx_seq_one_letter_code
_entity_poly.pdbx_strand_id
1 'polypeptide(L)'
;MNATLQSADSCTFPADGYTQLDLFVQRAEQGHAPTIRLHAGGTCVAERVMDADLYRQRFQIDLDPQERYTLEIVDATVPYMYLAGGDDLLDRGIRVLDAASGEATAGDGAPESADPVRAAVHFEPPEHWMNDPNGLCRFQGRYHLYYQFNPYGWGWDNMHWGHAASRDLVHWTYLPVILEPQRELHTRRGISGGAFSGSAITIDAEGRPCPGDDAAAIRFYLTRHFEVPGQPDTVEECQTTCVSTDSLTAGPETVVVRREGADFGRDFRDSKIETGFGGALMILATNLPSDQVPASGETGVSDANEGGWFTLSPHGEPDVDQPDPNRIPAIVTFRNDTPDLADDAWTYVGPMVADRGYAEGRTYECPDAFPLDGADVAIGAIMHIRTKDGCFQPIRWYTGRLDEQGRLDVGRSGWCDFGDCFYAVQSFRDDDGRRIAIGWLADHSGVRREAPGRANGAMSLPRELHVRNGKLFSRPVDEVYDLLIG
;
A
#
# COMPACT_ATOMS: atom_id res chain seq x y z
N MET A 1 44.24 -5.06 24.72
CA MET A 1 44.04 -4.40 23.42
C MET A 1 42.84 -3.51 23.59
N ASN A 2 43.02 -2.20 23.49
CA ASN A 2 41.96 -1.22 23.70
C ASN A 2 40.94 -1.39 22.57
N ALA A 3 39.76 -1.91 22.90
CA ALA A 3 38.59 -1.75 22.06
C ALA A 3 38.27 -0.26 22.04
N THR A 4 38.48 0.38 20.90
CA THR A 4 38.00 1.74 20.65
C THR A 4 36.48 1.68 20.80
N LEU A 5 35.93 2.25 21.88
CA LEU A 5 34.50 2.50 22.00
C LEU A 5 34.08 3.30 20.77
N GLN A 6 33.29 2.71 19.86
CA GLN A 6 32.60 3.46 18.83
C GLN A 6 31.77 4.54 19.56
N SER A 7 31.92 5.80 19.15
CA SER A 7 31.17 6.91 19.74
C SER A 7 29.69 6.68 19.52
N ALA A 8 28.89 6.75 20.59
CA ALA A 8 27.44 6.78 20.46
C ALA A 8 27.02 8.05 19.73
N ASP A 9 26.12 7.91 18.76
CA ASP A 9 25.46 9.07 18.16
C ASP A 9 24.37 9.55 19.12
N SER A 10 24.15 10.86 19.18
CA SER A 10 23.12 11.40 20.05
C SER A 10 22.49 12.66 19.49
N CYS A 11 21.20 12.83 19.73
CA CYS A 11 20.45 14.02 19.37
C CYS A 11 19.52 14.41 20.52
N THR A 12 18.98 15.63 20.48
CA THR A 12 18.10 16.14 21.55
C THR A 12 16.87 16.80 20.95
N PHE A 13 15.70 16.43 21.44
CA PHE A 13 14.42 16.97 20.98
C PHE A 13 13.48 17.21 22.17
N PRO A 14 12.58 18.20 22.07
CA PRO A 14 11.49 18.35 23.03
C PRO A 14 10.32 17.41 22.67
N ALA A 15 9.59 16.92 23.67
CA ALA A 15 8.40 16.11 23.43
C ALA A 15 7.22 16.96 22.91
N ASP A 16 7.13 18.25 23.26
CA ASP A 16 6.15 19.20 22.70
C ASP A 16 4.70 18.67 22.63
N GLY A 17 4.21 18.09 23.72
CA GLY A 17 2.85 17.56 23.79
C GLY A 17 2.66 16.16 23.17
N TYR A 18 3.69 15.57 22.56
CA TYR A 18 3.69 14.18 22.15
C TYR A 18 3.96 13.25 23.33
N THR A 19 3.35 12.08 23.32
CA THR A 19 3.45 11.09 24.41
C THR A 19 4.22 9.84 23.99
N GLN A 20 4.74 9.80 22.77
CA GLN A 20 5.40 8.62 22.22
C GLN A 20 6.50 9.01 21.24
N LEU A 21 7.63 8.29 21.30
CA LEU A 21 8.69 8.28 20.30
C LEU A 21 8.70 6.91 19.60
N ASP A 22 8.62 6.94 18.27
CA ASP A 22 8.74 5.77 17.40
C ASP A 22 10.08 5.80 16.67
N LEU A 23 10.83 4.69 16.74
CA LEU A 23 12.18 4.55 16.18
C LEU A 23 12.25 3.31 15.30
N PHE A 24 12.67 3.47 14.05
CA PHE A 24 12.97 2.37 13.14
C PHE A 24 14.47 2.13 13.19
N VAL A 25 14.90 1.12 13.94
CA VAL A 25 16.32 0.87 14.22
C VAL A 25 16.84 -0.20 13.28
N GLN A 26 18.04 0.02 12.75
CA GLN A 26 18.79 -0.95 11.94
C GLN A 26 20.16 -1.20 12.56
N ARG A 27 20.54 -2.47 12.65
CA ARG A 27 21.85 -2.92 13.13
C ARG A 27 22.95 -2.45 12.17
N ALA A 28 23.95 -1.75 12.71
CA ALA A 28 25.10 -1.28 11.93
C ALA A 28 26.07 -2.43 11.58
N GLU A 29 26.48 -3.22 12.57
CA GLU A 29 27.43 -4.33 12.41
C GLU A 29 26.92 -5.63 13.06
N GLN A 30 27.33 -6.79 12.52
CA GLN A 30 26.96 -8.10 13.07
C GLN A 30 27.69 -8.38 14.39
N GLY A 31 26.97 -8.87 15.40
CA GLY A 31 27.54 -9.36 16.66
C GLY A 31 27.58 -8.36 17.82
N HIS A 32 27.21 -7.10 17.62
CA HIS A 32 27.01 -6.13 18.70
C HIS A 32 25.55 -6.14 19.20
N ALA A 33 25.22 -5.47 20.30
CA ALA A 33 23.85 -5.37 20.80
C ALA A 33 23.36 -3.92 20.65
N PRO A 34 22.75 -3.56 19.50
CA PRO A 34 22.23 -2.22 19.26
C PRO A 34 21.37 -1.79 20.43
N THR A 35 21.71 -0.65 21.01
CA THR A 35 21.04 -0.15 22.21
C THR A 35 20.61 1.29 21.97
N ILE A 36 19.35 1.55 22.27
CA ILE A 36 18.78 2.89 22.33
C ILE A 36 18.60 3.27 23.78
N ARG A 37 19.08 4.46 24.17
CA ARG A 37 18.80 5.04 25.48
C ARG A 37 18.14 6.39 25.33
N LEU A 38 17.11 6.63 26.12
CA LEU A 38 16.42 7.90 26.19
C LEU A 38 16.70 8.52 27.57
N HIS A 39 17.22 9.74 27.56
CA HIS A 39 17.61 10.46 28.77
C HIS A 39 16.75 11.71 28.97
N ALA A 40 16.26 11.94 30.19
CA ALA A 40 15.58 13.17 30.61
C ALA A 40 16.39 13.83 31.74
N GLY A 41 16.71 15.11 31.61
CA GLY A 41 17.56 15.82 32.58
C GLY A 41 18.91 15.13 32.86
N GLY A 42 19.46 14.38 31.89
CA GLY A 42 20.71 13.62 32.02
C GLY A 42 20.58 12.26 32.73
N THR A 43 19.36 11.83 33.07
CA THR A 43 19.08 10.50 33.63
C THR A 43 18.50 9.60 32.56
N CYS A 44 19.02 8.39 32.40
CA CYS A 44 18.43 7.37 31.51
C CYS A 44 17.07 6.95 32.05
N VAL A 45 16.00 7.25 31.32
CA VAL A 45 14.61 6.93 31.69
C VAL A 45 14.04 5.76 30.90
N ALA A 46 14.62 5.45 29.73
CA ALA A 46 14.29 4.24 28.98
C ALA A 46 15.54 3.68 28.29
N GLU A 47 15.65 2.36 28.28
CA GLU A 47 16.64 1.62 27.51
C GLU A 47 15.91 0.54 26.69
N ARG A 48 16.33 0.37 25.44
CA ARG A 48 15.86 -0.69 24.53
C ARG A 48 17.06 -1.33 23.88
N VAL A 49 17.14 -2.65 23.96
CA VAL A 49 18.19 -3.45 23.31
C VAL A 49 17.54 -4.22 22.18
N MET A 50 18.11 -4.14 20.98
CA MET A 50 17.63 -4.90 19.82
C MET A 50 17.80 -6.40 20.07
N ASP A 51 16.76 -7.16 19.73
CA ASP A 51 16.77 -8.62 19.77
C ASP A 51 17.97 -9.17 19.00
N ALA A 52 18.67 -10.13 19.59
CA ALA A 52 19.96 -10.61 19.07
C ALA A 52 19.85 -11.25 17.68
N ASP A 53 18.70 -11.83 17.34
CA ASP A 53 18.44 -12.47 16.05
C ASP A 53 17.87 -11.51 15.00
N LEU A 54 17.58 -10.25 15.35
CA LEU A 54 17.05 -9.25 14.43
C LEU A 54 18.15 -8.32 13.90
N TYR A 55 18.03 -7.87 12.64
CA TYR A 55 18.86 -6.79 12.08
C TYR A 55 18.10 -5.46 11.93
N ARG A 56 16.78 -5.48 12.07
CA ARG A 56 15.89 -4.30 12.11
C ARG A 56 14.83 -4.52 13.18
N GLN A 57 14.46 -3.46 13.90
CA GLN A 57 13.41 -3.51 14.92
C GLN A 57 12.81 -2.11 15.10
N ARG A 58 11.49 -2.03 15.23
CA ARG A 58 10.79 -0.81 15.66
C ARG A 58 10.75 -0.76 17.18
N PHE A 59 11.01 0.40 17.76
CA PHE A 59 10.77 0.67 19.17
C PHE A 59 9.75 1.78 19.33
N GLN A 60 8.85 1.59 20.29
CA GLN A 60 7.89 2.58 20.76
C GLN A 60 8.21 2.88 22.22
N ILE A 61 8.44 4.15 22.55
CA ILE A 61 8.88 4.59 23.86
C ILE A 61 7.94 5.70 24.34
N ASP A 62 7.32 5.51 25.50
CA ASP A 62 6.46 6.51 26.13
C ASP A 62 7.27 7.75 26.54
N LEU A 63 6.67 8.92 26.34
CA LEU A 63 7.24 10.23 26.68
C LEU A 63 6.34 10.97 27.68
N ASP A 64 6.96 11.77 28.54
CA ASP A 64 6.30 12.87 29.22
C ASP A 64 6.20 14.05 28.24
N PRO A 65 4.99 14.55 27.94
CA PRO A 65 4.78 15.58 26.93
C PRO A 65 5.43 16.93 27.23
N GLN A 66 5.88 17.17 28.47
CA GLN A 66 6.52 18.43 28.87
C GLN A 66 8.06 18.36 28.92
N GLU A 67 8.62 17.18 28.71
CA GLU A 67 10.05 16.93 28.92
C GLU A 67 10.86 17.16 27.64
N ARG A 68 12.17 17.36 27.82
CA ARG A 68 13.14 17.37 26.73
C ARG A 68 14.07 16.18 26.86
N TYR A 69 14.23 15.45 25.77
CA TYR A 69 14.96 14.20 25.75
C TYR A 69 16.26 14.29 24.98
N THR A 70 17.27 13.55 25.44
CA THR A 70 18.45 13.21 24.66
C THR A 70 18.38 11.72 24.30
N LEU A 71 18.37 11.43 23.00
CA LEU A 71 18.44 10.07 22.46
C LEU A 71 19.91 9.71 22.24
N GLU A 72 20.32 8.57 22.77
CA GLU A 72 21.63 7.97 22.56
C GLU A 72 21.45 6.67 21.75
N ILE A 73 22.19 6.55 20.66
CA ILE A 73 22.15 5.45 19.70
C ILE A 73 23.51 4.75 19.72
N VAL A 74 23.51 3.47 20.08
CA VAL A 74 24.74 2.66 20.20
C VAL A 74 24.66 1.49 19.23
N ASP A 75 25.70 1.31 18.39
CA ASP A 75 25.85 0.21 17.42
C ASP A 75 24.67 0.05 16.43
N ALA A 76 23.94 1.13 16.16
CA ALA A 76 22.76 1.15 15.32
C ALA A 76 22.70 2.39 14.43
N THR A 77 21.94 2.31 13.36
CA THR A 77 21.39 3.49 12.68
C THR A 77 19.89 3.57 12.95
N VAL A 78 19.35 4.78 12.91
CA VAL A 78 17.91 5.04 13.00
C VAL A 78 17.49 5.76 11.71
N PRO A 79 17.14 5.02 10.63
CA PRO A 79 16.81 5.65 9.35
C PRO A 79 15.54 6.47 9.37
N TYR A 80 14.61 6.17 10.29
CA TYR A 80 13.35 6.89 10.42
C TYR A 80 12.92 6.94 11.88
N MET A 81 12.46 8.12 12.33
CA MET A 81 11.85 8.28 13.65
C MET A 81 10.87 9.44 13.68
N TYR A 82 9.89 9.36 14.57
CA TYR A 82 8.90 10.43 14.74
C TYR A 82 8.31 10.46 16.15
N LEU A 83 7.78 11.63 16.51
CA LEU A 83 6.94 11.81 17.68
C LEU A 83 5.47 11.56 17.31
N ALA A 84 4.75 10.88 18.20
CA ALA A 84 3.34 10.51 18.05
C ALA A 84 2.59 10.57 19.41
N GLY A 85 1.31 10.23 19.38
CA GLY A 85 0.44 10.29 20.56
C GLY A 85 0.07 11.71 20.98
N GLY A 86 -0.39 11.86 22.23
CA GLY A 86 -0.95 13.11 22.76
C GLY A 86 -2.31 13.49 22.15
N ASP A 87 -2.77 14.68 22.49
CA ASP A 87 -4.09 15.17 22.08
C ASP A 87 -4.16 15.45 20.57
N ASP A 88 -5.35 15.24 20.01
CA ASP A 88 -5.74 15.59 18.63
C ASP A 88 -4.81 15.05 17.52
N LEU A 89 -4.19 13.88 17.70
CA LEU A 89 -3.22 13.32 16.74
C LEU A 89 -3.77 13.21 15.30
N LEU A 90 -5.07 12.95 15.13
CA LEU A 90 -5.69 12.89 13.79
C LEU A 90 -5.75 14.26 13.07
N ASP A 91 -5.69 15.37 13.81
CA ASP A 91 -5.60 16.72 13.26
C ASP A 91 -4.14 17.21 13.24
N ARG A 92 -3.41 17.00 14.34
CA ARG A 92 -2.03 17.44 14.54
C ARG A 92 -1.02 16.67 13.68
N GLY A 93 -1.16 15.35 13.62
CA GLY A 93 -0.24 14.45 12.94
C GLY A 93 1.06 14.19 13.72
N ILE A 94 1.87 13.29 13.15
CA ILE A 94 3.21 13.00 13.66
C ILE A 94 4.18 14.14 13.37
N ARG A 95 5.30 14.17 14.10
CA ARG A 95 6.45 15.00 13.79
C ARG A 95 7.66 14.12 13.51
N VAL A 96 8.11 14.09 12.25
CA VAL A 96 9.30 13.33 11.84
C VAL A 96 10.55 14.07 12.26
N LEU A 97 11.50 13.35 12.86
CA LEU A 97 12.75 13.91 13.35
C LEU A 97 13.94 13.26 12.63
N ASP A 98 14.95 14.07 12.31
CA ASP A 98 16.24 13.56 11.84
C ASP A 98 17.04 13.00 13.03
N ALA A 99 17.48 11.74 12.94
CA ALA A 99 18.16 11.07 14.04
C ALA A 99 19.55 11.67 14.36
N ALA A 100 20.18 12.37 13.42
CA ALA A 100 21.48 13.00 13.63
C ALA A 100 21.40 14.34 14.36
N SER A 101 20.39 15.16 14.06
CA SER A 101 20.22 16.51 14.61
C SER A 101 19.15 16.61 15.69
N GLY A 102 18.12 15.77 15.65
CA GLY A 102 16.91 15.87 16.47
C GLY A 102 15.93 16.95 15.99
N GLU A 103 16.18 17.54 14.82
CA GLU A 103 15.32 18.56 14.23
C GLU A 103 14.14 17.96 13.46
N ALA A 104 13.03 18.68 13.41
CA ALA A 104 11.85 18.27 12.66
C ALA A 104 12.07 18.41 11.14
N THR A 105 11.81 17.36 10.39
CA THR A 105 11.99 17.31 8.92
C THR A 105 10.69 17.28 8.14
N ALA A 106 9.59 16.81 8.76
CA ALA A 106 8.26 16.78 8.19
C ALA A 106 7.16 16.63 9.26
N GLY A 107 5.92 16.93 8.88
CA GLY A 107 4.77 16.88 9.80
C GLY A 107 4.64 18.14 10.66
N ASP A 108 4.03 18.00 11.84
CA ASP A 108 3.73 19.13 12.72
C ASP A 108 4.98 19.92 13.12
N GLY A 109 4.93 21.24 12.94
CA GLY A 109 6.00 22.15 13.33
C GLY A 109 7.28 22.03 12.49
N ALA A 110 7.30 21.19 11.45
CA ALA A 110 8.41 21.13 10.51
C ALA A 110 8.43 22.36 9.59
N PRO A 111 9.61 22.85 9.17
CA PRO A 111 9.70 23.91 8.17
C PRO A 111 9.12 23.42 6.84
N GLU A 112 8.56 24.34 6.04
CA GLU A 112 8.21 24.03 4.66
C GLU A 112 9.44 23.49 3.91
N SER A 113 9.24 22.42 3.15
CA SER A 113 10.34 21.85 2.36
C SER A 113 10.80 22.88 1.33
N ALA A 114 12.08 23.28 1.43
CA ALA A 114 12.72 24.11 0.43
C ALA A 114 13.18 23.31 -0.81
N ASP A 115 12.87 22.00 -0.88
CA ASP A 115 13.30 21.15 -1.98
C ASP A 115 12.43 21.39 -3.23
N PRO A 116 12.99 21.97 -4.31
CA PRO A 116 12.22 22.27 -5.51
C PRO A 116 11.77 21.01 -6.27
N VAL A 117 12.23 19.82 -5.89
CA VAL A 117 11.90 18.55 -6.52
C VAL A 117 10.74 17.84 -5.83
N ARG A 118 10.38 18.23 -4.59
CA ARG A 118 9.24 17.66 -3.88
C ARG A 118 7.94 18.11 -4.54
N ALA A 119 7.02 17.18 -4.79
CA ALA A 119 5.74 17.56 -5.39
C ALA A 119 4.96 18.48 -4.45
N ALA A 120 4.64 19.69 -4.92
CA ALA A 120 3.96 20.69 -4.09
C ALA A 120 2.49 20.34 -3.78
N VAL A 121 1.87 19.49 -4.59
CA VAL A 121 0.41 19.24 -4.55
C VAL A 121 0.01 17.76 -4.63
N HIS A 122 1.00 16.87 -4.75
CA HIS A 122 0.77 15.43 -4.71
C HIS A 122 1.21 14.92 -3.34
N PHE A 123 0.53 13.91 -2.80
CA PHE A 123 0.96 13.29 -1.56
C PHE A 123 2.29 12.56 -1.77
N GLU A 124 3.28 12.85 -0.93
CA GLU A 124 4.55 12.13 -0.77
C GLU A 124 4.68 11.73 0.71
N PRO A 125 5.30 10.58 1.06
CA PRO A 125 5.60 10.30 2.45
C PRO A 125 6.58 11.36 2.96
N PRO A 126 6.78 11.46 4.28
CA PRO A 126 7.77 12.37 4.85
C PRO A 126 9.15 12.26 4.20
N GLU A 127 9.62 11.04 4.01
CA GLU A 127 10.88 10.64 3.36
C GLU A 127 10.83 9.14 3.02
N HIS A 128 11.88 8.61 2.39
CA HIS A 128 12.04 7.20 2.00
C HIS A 128 11.08 6.74 0.89
N TRP A 129 10.93 5.42 0.71
CA TRP A 129 10.16 4.84 -0.39
C TRP A 129 8.68 4.64 -0.06
N MET A 130 7.81 5.01 -1.01
CA MET A 130 6.43 4.50 -1.04
C MET A 130 5.99 4.08 -2.44
N ASN A 131 4.99 3.19 -2.46
CA ASN A 131 4.28 2.80 -3.68
C ASN A 131 2.77 2.82 -3.46
N ASP A 132 2.13 1.66 -3.51
CA ASP A 132 0.70 1.49 -3.74
C ASP A 132 -0.18 2.16 -2.67
N PRO A 133 -1.23 2.92 -3.04
CA PRO A 133 -2.26 3.37 -2.12
C PRO A 133 -3.08 2.18 -1.61
N ASN A 134 -3.30 2.14 -0.31
CA ASN A 134 -3.96 1.06 0.40
C ASN A 134 -5.03 1.57 1.36
N GLY A 135 -5.94 0.68 1.74
CA GLY A 135 -6.94 0.93 2.77
C GLY A 135 -7.78 2.18 2.55
N LEU A 136 -8.01 2.58 1.29
CA LEU A 136 -8.71 3.83 1.00
C LEU A 136 -10.14 3.79 1.53
N CYS A 137 -10.51 4.75 2.37
CA CYS A 137 -11.87 4.89 2.89
C CYS A 137 -12.14 6.31 3.40
N ARG A 138 -13.43 6.64 3.55
CA ARG A 138 -13.86 7.70 4.47
C ARG A 138 -14.21 7.03 5.80
N PHE A 139 -13.73 7.56 6.91
CA PHE A 139 -13.99 7.05 8.24
C PHE A 139 -14.13 8.24 9.20
N GLN A 140 -15.27 8.35 9.87
CA GLN A 140 -15.54 9.38 10.89
C GLN A 140 -15.16 10.81 10.45
N GLY A 141 -15.59 11.21 9.24
CA GLY A 141 -15.39 12.55 8.70
C GLY A 141 -13.99 12.82 8.13
N ARG A 142 -13.16 11.80 7.93
CA ARG A 142 -11.84 11.92 7.29
C ARG A 142 -11.66 10.89 6.19
N TYR A 143 -10.94 11.26 5.15
CA TYR A 143 -10.40 10.35 4.16
C TYR A 143 -9.08 9.76 4.66
N HIS A 144 -8.95 8.44 4.63
CA HIS A 144 -7.75 7.72 5.05
C HIS A 144 -7.01 7.19 3.83
N LEU A 145 -5.71 7.46 3.79
CA LEU A 145 -4.76 6.96 2.80
C LEU A 145 -3.70 6.16 3.55
N TYR A 146 -3.76 4.85 3.41
CA TYR A 146 -2.63 3.99 3.76
C TYR A 146 -1.80 3.77 2.51
N TYR A 147 -0.56 3.33 2.66
CA TYR A 147 0.31 3.09 1.52
C TYR A 147 1.44 2.12 1.84
N GLN A 148 1.84 1.32 0.86
CA GLN A 148 3.07 0.51 0.99
C GLN A 148 4.27 1.44 1.23
N PHE A 149 5.03 1.14 2.27
CA PHE A 149 6.09 2.00 2.78
C PHE A 149 7.33 1.21 3.20
N ASN A 150 8.51 1.76 2.89
CA ASN A 150 9.77 1.29 3.47
C ASN A 150 10.41 2.43 4.29
N PRO A 151 10.37 2.36 5.64
CA PRO A 151 10.98 3.36 6.52
C PRO A 151 12.51 3.27 6.61
N TYR A 152 13.16 2.36 5.88
CA TYR A 152 14.59 2.09 6.00
C TYR A 152 15.43 2.61 4.82
N GLY A 153 14.82 3.19 3.79
CA GLY A 153 15.60 3.81 2.71
C GLY A 153 14.86 4.12 1.41
N TRP A 154 15.64 4.48 0.39
CA TRP A 154 15.20 5.07 -0.87
C TRP A 154 14.46 4.12 -1.84
N GLY A 155 14.67 2.82 -1.74
CA GLY A 155 14.10 1.83 -2.65
C GLY A 155 13.10 0.91 -1.97
N TRP A 156 12.42 0.08 -2.77
CA TRP A 156 11.58 -0.99 -2.26
C TRP A 156 12.37 -1.97 -1.36
N ASP A 157 11.76 -2.43 -0.27
CA ASP A 157 12.29 -3.39 0.69
C ASP A 157 11.11 -4.07 1.42
N ASN A 158 11.30 -4.64 2.61
CA ASN A 158 10.24 -5.28 3.36
C ASN A 158 9.12 -4.30 3.75
N MET A 159 7.90 -4.59 3.32
CA MET A 159 6.79 -3.65 3.25
C MET A 159 6.07 -3.44 4.59
N HIS A 160 5.92 -2.17 4.92
CA HIS A 160 5.08 -1.62 5.98
C HIS A 160 3.87 -0.94 5.34
N TRP A 161 2.87 -0.57 6.15
CA TRP A 161 1.89 0.44 5.74
C TRP A 161 2.12 1.75 6.46
N GLY A 162 2.45 2.79 5.70
CA GLY A 162 2.35 4.17 6.15
C GLY A 162 0.90 4.64 6.16
N HIS A 163 0.65 5.81 6.77
CA HIS A 163 -0.71 6.33 6.97
C HIS A 163 -0.74 7.86 6.90
N ALA A 164 -1.75 8.39 6.23
CA ALA A 164 -2.15 9.78 6.29
C ALA A 164 -3.68 9.90 6.31
N ALA A 165 -4.18 11.02 6.85
CA ALA A 165 -5.60 11.35 6.82
C ALA A 165 -5.82 12.76 6.26
N SER A 166 -6.97 12.99 5.65
CA SER A 166 -7.35 14.26 5.05
C SER A 166 -8.82 14.56 5.31
N ARG A 167 -9.20 15.84 5.32
CA ARG A 167 -10.61 16.27 5.34
C ARG A 167 -11.13 16.62 3.95
N ASP A 168 -10.26 16.74 2.96
CA ASP A 168 -10.56 17.33 1.65
C ASP A 168 -9.86 16.63 0.48
N LEU A 169 -9.22 15.48 0.72
CA LEU A 169 -8.45 14.68 -0.25
C LEU A 169 -7.22 15.39 -0.85
N VAL A 170 -6.93 16.64 -0.47
CA VAL A 170 -5.84 17.45 -1.02
C VAL A 170 -4.76 17.66 0.04
N HIS A 171 -5.15 18.08 1.24
CA HIS A 171 -4.23 18.34 2.34
C HIS A 171 -4.20 17.15 3.29
N TRP A 172 -3.00 16.62 3.53
CA TRP A 172 -2.80 15.37 4.25
C TRP A 172 -2.03 15.59 5.55
N THR A 173 -2.56 15.05 6.64
CA THR A 173 -1.90 14.93 7.94
C THR A 173 -1.21 13.58 8.00
N TYR A 174 0.11 13.57 8.20
CA TYR A 174 0.88 12.33 8.38
C TYR A 174 0.55 11.66 9.72
N LEU A 175 0.37 10.34 9.70
CA LEU A 175 -0.01 9.52 10.85
C LEU A 175 0.98 8.36 11.05
N PRO A 176 0.96 7.69 12.23
CA PRO A 176 1.90 6.61 12.53
C PRO A 176 1.84 5.44 11.53
N VAL A 177 2.97 4.75 11.35
CA VAL A 177 3.03 3.48 10.60
C VAL A 177 2.15 2.45 11.30
N ILE A 178 1.20 1.87 10.55
CA ILE A 178 0.12 1.04 11.12
C ILE A 178 0.37 -0.48 11.00
N LEU A 179 1.06 -0.92 9.93
CA LEU A 179 1.41 -2.34 9.73
C LEU A 179 2.90 -2.50 9.46
N GLU A 180 3.46 -3.60 9.95
CA GLU A 180 4.88 -3.96 9.85
C GLU A 180 5.07 -5.31 9.14
N PRO A 181 6.26 -5.57 8.57
CA PRO A 181 6.61 -6.88 8.05
C PRO A 181 6.57 -7.98 9.12
N GLN A 182 6.39 -9.23 8.69
CA GLN A 182 6.50 -10.39 9.56
C GLN A 182 7.89 -10.46 10.20
N ARG A 183 7.97 -10.91 11.46
CA ARG A 183 9.21 -10.93 12.25
C ARG A 183 10.36 -11.62 11.52
N GLU A 184 10.08 -12.71 10.79
CA GLU A 184 11.07 -13.50 10.07
C GLU A 184 11.86 -12.66 9.05
N LEU A 185 11.22 -11.64 8.46
CA LEU A 185 11.84 -10.72 7.49
C LEU A 185 12.87 -9.79 8.12
N HIS A 186 12.86 -9.67 9.44
CA HIS A 186 13.83 -8.91 10.23
C HIS A 186 14.97 -9.78 10.78
N THR A 187 14.96 -11.10 10.55
CA THR A 187 15.98 -12.01 11.13
C THR A 187 17.25 -12.12 10.28
N ARG A 188 17.15 -11.93 8.95
CA ARG A 188 18.30 -11.92 8.06
C ARG A 188 18.03 -11.11 6.80
N ARG A 189 19.10 -10.58 6.21
CA ARG A 189 19.07 -9.94 4.90
C ARG A 189 18.83 -10.98 3.80
N GLY A 190 18.26 -10.55 2.67
CA GLY A 190 17.99 -11.43 1.52
C GLY A 190 16.74 -12.30 1.67
N ILE A 191 15.78 -11.85 2.49
CA ILE A 191 14.38 -12.25 2.42
C ILE A 191 13.60 -10.98 2.11
N SER A 192 12.54 -11.12 1.31
CA SER A 192 11.69 -10.05 0.83
C SER A 192 10.24 -10.37 1.14
N GLY A 193 9.43 -9.35 1.41
CA GLY A 193 8.00 -9.50 1.69
C GLY A 193 7.45 -8.40 2.56
N GLY A 194 6.47 -8.74 3.40
CA GLY A 194 5.88 -7.80 4.36
C GLY A 194 4.36 -7.73 4.28
N ALA A 195 3.83 -6.61 4.76
CA ALA A 195 2.44 -6.21 4.56
C ALA A 195 2.31 -5.59 3.17
N PHE A 196 1.98 -6.42 2.17
CA PHE A 196 1.69 -5.97 0.81
C PHE A 196 0.33 -5.27 0.75
N SER A 197 -0.09 -4.88 -0.45
CA SER A 197 -1.28 -4.07 -0.65
C SER A 197 -2.58 -4.75 -0.24
N GLY A 198 -3.57 -3.89 -0.02
CA GLY A 198 -4.83 -4.26 0.58
C GLY A 198 -5.81 -3.11 0.59
N SER A 199 -7.05 -3.42 0.95
CA SER A 199 -8.18 -2.50 0.96
C SER A 199 -8.80 -2.38 2.33
N ALA A 200 -9.71 -1.41 2.48
CA ALA A 200 -10.46 -1.16 3.70
C ALA A 200 -11.96 -1.23 3.42
N ILE A 201 -12.70 -1.69 4.42
CA ILE A 201 -14.15 -1.48 4.54
C ILE A 201 -14.44 -0.91 5.92
N THR A 202 -15.36 0.04 6.00
CA THR A 202 -15.84 0.60 7.26
C THR A 202 -16.96 -0.24 7.82
N ILE A 203 -16.90 -0.52 9.13
CA ILE A 203 -17.80 -1.46 9.81
C ILE A 203 -18.43 -0.85 11.05
N ASP A 204 -19.66 -1.27 11.35
CA ASP A 204 -20.39 -0.89 12.56
C ASP A 204 -19.88 -1.68 13.79
N ALA A 205 -20.48 -1.44 14.95
CA ALA A 205 -20.08 -2.10 16.20
C ALA A 205 -20.32 -3.63 16.19
N GLU A 206 -21.16 -4.13 15.27
CA GLU A 206 -21.41 -5.56 15.05
C GLU A 206 -20.53 -6.14 13.93
N GLY A 207 -19.62 -5.34 13.35
CA GLY A 207 -18.70 -5.77 12.31
C GLY A 207 -19.26 -5.71 10.89
N ARG A 208 -20.48 -5.20 10.69
CA ARG A 208 -21.13 -5.17 9.38
C ARG A 208 -20.70 -3.96 8.58
N PRO A 209 -20.51 -4.07 7.25
CA PRO A 209 -20.20 -2.92 6.40
C PRO A 209 -21.23 -1.80 6.54
N CYS A 210 -20.77 -0.56 6.72
CA CYS A 210 -21.62 0.62 6.89
C CYS A 210 -20.93 1.89 6.34
N PRO A 211 -21.67 3.00 6.14
CA PRO A 211 -21.08 4.30 5.80
C PRO A 211 -19.99 4.72 6.78
N GLY A 212 -18.97 5.39 6.26
CA GLY A 212 -17.75 5.72 6.99
C GLY A 212 -17.96 6.64 8.19
N ASP A 213 -18.83 7.63 8.05
CA ASP A 213 -19.16 8.59 9.10
C ASP A 213 -19.98 7.96 10.25
N ASP A 214 -20.64 6.82 10.00
CA ASP A 214 -21.40 6.05 11.00
C ASP A 214 -20.59 4.88 11.59
N ALA A 215 -19.38 4.64 11.09
CA ALA A 215 -18.60 3.45 11.40
C ALA A 215 -17.96 3.49 12.79
N ALA A 216 -17.87 2.31 13.40
CA ALA A 216 -17.18 2.09 14.67
C ALA A 216 -15.71 1.69 14.47
N ALA A 217 -15.38 1.10 13.32
CA ALA A 217 -14.02 0.67 13.00
C ALA A 217 -13.78 0.58 11.49
N ILE A 218 -12.51 0.47 11.13
CA ILE A 218 -12.04 0.10 9.80
C ILE A 218 -11.59 -1.36 9.85
N ARG A 219 -12.07 -2.18 8.93
CA ARG A 219 -11.54 -3.53 8.69
C ARG A 219 -10.64 -3.51 7.46
N PHE A 220 -9.40 -3.93 7.64
CA PHE A 220 -8.44 -4.09 6.55
C PHE A 220 -8.48 -5.52 6.02
N TYR A 221 -8.25 -5.64 4.72
CA TYR A 221 -7.84 -6.90 4.10
C TYR A 221 -6.58 -6.63 3.30
N LEU A 222 -5.52 -7.41 3.54
CA LEU A 222 -4.25 -7.21 2.87
C LEU A 222 -3.58 -8.53 2.50
N THR A 223 -2.57 -8.44 1.65
CA THR A 223 -1.69 -9.58 1.36
C THR A 223 -0.50 -9.61 2.31
N ARG A 224 -0.22 -10.78 2.87
CA ARG A 224 1.08 -11.10 3.47
C ARG A 224 1.94 -11.82 2.47
N HIS A 225 3.13 -11.27 2.19
CA HIS A 225 4.11 -11.83 1.26
C HIS A 225 5.33 -12.34 2.02
N PHE A 226 5.90 -13.44 1.53
CA PHE A 226 7.23 -13.94 1.88
C PHE A 226 7.92 -14.52 0.63
N GLU A 227 9.18 -14.16 0.41
CA GLU A 227 10.03 -14.73 -0.65
C GLU A 227 11.50 -14.74 -0.22
N VAL A 228 12.23 -15.78 -0.60
CA VAL A 228 13.69 -15.77 -0.70
C VAL A 228 14.06 -15.50 -2.17
N PRO A 229 14.59 -14.30 -2.50
CA PRO A 229 14.86 -13.91 -3.88
C PRO A 229 15.73 -14.93 -4.63
N GLY A 230 15.35 -15.24 -5.87
CA GLY A 230 16.00 -16.26 -6.69
C GLY A 230 15.60 -17.70 -6.34
N GLN A 231 14.68 -17.90 -5.39
CA GLN A 231 14.07 -19.19 -5.07
C GLN A 231 12.55 -19.11 -5.22
N PRO A 232 12.01 -19.18 -6.46
CA PRO A 232 10.59 -18.94 -6.70
C PRO A 232 9.66 -19.84 -5.89
N ASP A 233 10.10 -21.05 -5.49
CA ASP A 233 9.28 -22.01 -4.72
C ASP A 233 9.02 -21.55 -3.28
N THR A 234 9.70 -20.49 -2.84
CA THR A 234 9.52 -19.88 -1.52
C THR A 234 8.46 -18.80 -1.48
N VAL A 235 7.95 -18.35 -2.64
CA VAL A 235 6.92 -17.30 -2.71
C VAL A 235 5.64 -17.81 -2.05
N GLU A 236 5.27 -17.16 -0.95
CA GLU A 236 4.01 -17.35 -0.25
C GLU A 236 3.26 -16.02 -0.17
N GLU A 237 2.08 -16.00 -0.78
CA GLU A 237 1.12 -14.91 -0.64
C GLU A 237 -0.21 -15.46 -0.10
N CYS A 238 -0.73 -14.80 0.94
CA CYS A 238 -2.04 -15.11 1.51
C CYS A 238 -2.75 -13.82 1.94
N GLN A 239 -4.07 -13.87 2.02
CA GLN A 239 -4.89 -12.72 2.38
C GLN A 239 -5.26 -12.81 3.85
N THR A 240 -5.13 -11.68 4.53
CA THR A 240 -5.39 -11.55 5.96
C THR A 240 -6.35 -10.42 6.22
N THR A 241 -6.94 -10.39 7.43
CA THR A 241 -7.77 -9.29 7.91
C THR A 241 -7.38 -8.89 9.32
N CYS A 242 -7.54 -7.60 9.62
CA CYS A 242 -7.46 -7.04 10.96
C CYS A 242 -8.42 -5.85 11.10
N VAL A 243 -8.67 -5.41 12.34
CA VAL A 243 -9.60 -4.30 12.63
C VAL A 243 -8.87 -3.19 13.36
N SER A 244 -9.15 -1.95 12.98
CA SER A 244 -8.70 -0.74 13.67
C SER A 244 -9.89 0.10 14.11
N THR A 245 -10.04 0.30 15.42
CA THR A 245 -11.15 1.07 16.02
C THR A 245 -10.84 2.57 16.10
N ASP A 246 -9.57 2.95 16.00
CA ASP A 246 -9.07 4.31 16.14
C ASP A 246 -8.44 4.85 14.86
N SER A 247 -8.42 4.04 13.79
CA SER A 247 -7.72 4.23 12.51
C SER A 247 -6.18 4.31 12.56
N LEU A 248 -5.60 4.25 13.76
CA LEU A 248 -4.18 4.48 14.04
C LEU A 248 -3.45 3.18 14.39
N THR A 249 -4.15 2.24 15.01
CA THR A 249 -3.61 0.99 15.51
C THR A 249 -4.32 -0.18 14.84
N ALA A 250 -3.55 -1.10 14.24
CA ALA A 250 -4.10 -2.37 13.76
C ALA A 250 -4.26 -3.37 14.92
N GLY A 251 -5.42 -3.99 15.02
CA GLY A 251 -5.66 -5.13 15.90
C GLY A 251 -4.98 -6.41 15.39
N PRO A 252 -5.20 -7.55 16.08
CA PRO A 252 -4.67 -8.84 15.67
C PRO A 252 -5.08 -9.21 14.26
N GLU A 253 -4.15 -9.81 13.52
CA GLU A 253 -4.34 -10.21 12.13
C GLU A 253 -4.63 -11.71 12.01
N THR A 254 -5.58 -12.08 11.16
CA THR A 254 -5.95 -13.47 10.87
C THR A 254 -5.92 -13.74 9.38
N VAL A 255 -5.49 -14.95 8.98
CA VAL A 255 -5.53 -15.38 7.58
C VAL A 255 -6.96 -15.75 7.21
N VAL A 256 -7.46 -15.23 6.09
CA VAL A 256 -8.83 -15.47 5.60
C VAL A 256 -8.88 -16.19 4.25
N VAL A 257 -7.88 -15.99 3.38
CA VAL A 257 -7.83 -16.66 2.07
C VAL A 257 -6.40 -17.10 1.76
N ARG A 258 -6.26 -18.34 1.28
CA ARG A 258 -5.04 -18.89 0.68
C ARG A 258 -5.34 -19.31 -0.75
N ARG A 259 -4.31 -19.61 -1.53
CA ARG A 259 -4.47 -20.19 -2.87
C ARG A 259 -5.23 -21.52 -2.79
N GLU A 260 -6.25 -21.69 -3.63
CA GLU A 260 -7.11 -22.88 -3.68
C GLU A 260 -6.35 -24.16 -4.08
N GLY A 261 -5.26 -24.02 -4.83
CA GLY A 261 -4.47 -25.14 -5.32
C GLY A 261 -3.14 -24.74 -5.92
N ALA A 262 -2.32 -25.73 -6.27
CA ALA A 262 -0.99 -25.52 -6.85
C ALA A 262 -1.03 -24.89 -8.26
N ASP A 263 -2.17 -24.95 -8.93
CA ASP A 263 -2.38 -24.43 -10.28
C ASP A 263 -2.47 -22.90 -10.30
N PHE A 264 -2.93 -22.27 -9.22
CA PHE A 264 -2.92 -20.81 -9.08
C PHE A 264 -1.48 -20.28 -9.16
N GLY A 265 -1.36 -19.09 -9.75
CA GLY A 265 -0.13 -18.30 -9.70
C GLY A 265 0.43 -18.22 -8.28
N ARG A 266 1.76 -18.12 -8.18
CA ARG A 266 2.40 -17.80 -6.89
C ARG A 266 2.14 -16.35 -6.51
N ASP A 267 2.10 -15.50 -7.53
CA ASP A 267 1.49 -14.18 -7.50
C ASP A 267 -0.03 -14.35 -7.25
N PHE A 268 -0.49 -14.00 -6.05
CA PHE A 268 -1.84 -14.11 -5.51
C PHE A 268 -2.05 -13.02 -4.44
N ARG A 269 -2.34 -11.79 -4.86
CA ARG A 269 -2.24 -10.60 -3.99
C ARG A 269 -3.27 -9.52 -4.27
N ASP A 270 -3.18 -8.48 -3.45
CA ASP A 270 -3.82 -7.17 -3.55
C ASP A 270 -5.35 -7.25 -3.36
N SER A 271 -5.77 -7.79 -2.21
CA SER A 271 -7.19 -8.02 -1.91
C SER A 271 -8.01 -6.72 -1.91
N LYS A 272 -8.97 -6.62 -2.82
CA LYS A 272 -10.02 -5.59 -2.82
C LYS A 272 -11.34 -6.17 -2.35
N ILE A 273 -11.94 -5.60 -1.31
CA ILE A 273 -13.31 -5.95 -0.92
C ILE A 273 -14.31 -4.97 -1.53
N GLU A 274 -15.40 -5.49 -2.09
CA GLU A 274 -16.53 -4.72 -2.61
C GLU A 274 -17.85 -5.37 -2.19
N THR A 275 -18.79 -4.56 -1.69
CA THR A 275 -20.09 -5.00 -1.17
C THR A 275 -21.27 -4.53 -2.02
N GLY A 276 -21.01 -3.72 -3.05
CA GLY A 276 -22.02 -3.14 -3.94
C GLY A 276 -22.70 -4.13 -4.90
N PHE A 277 -22.22 -5.38 -5.01
CA PHE A 277 -22.75 -6.38 -5.94
C PHE A 277 -23.90 -7.23 -5.38
N GLY A 278 -24.51 -6.84 -4.25
CA GLY A 278 -25.56 -7.62 -3.59
C GLY A 278 -25.02 -8.74 -2.69
N GLY A 279 -23.73 -8.69 -2.36
CA GLY A 279 -22.97 -9.58 -1.48
C GLY A 279 -21.52 -9.09 -1.43
N ALA A 280 -20.69 -9.62 -0.53
CA ALA A 280 -19.29 -9.23 -0.44
C ALA A 280 -18.43 -10.09 -1.38
N LEU A 281 -17.66 -9.42 -2.23
CA LEU A 281 -16.65 -10.04 -3.07
C LEU A 281 -15.26 -9.58 -2.62
N MET A 282 -14.33 -10.53 -2.54
CA MET A 282 -12.90 -10.27 -2.49
C MET A 282 -12.35 -10.51 -3.89
N ILE A 283 -11.77 -9.46 -4.46
CA ILE A 283 -11.14 -9.46 -5.77
C ILE A 283 -9.63 -9.54 -5.57
N LEU A 284 -8.97 -10.45 -6.29
CA LEU A 284 -7.55 -10.73 -6.17
C LEU A 284 -6.87 -10.84 -7.53
N ALA A 285 -5.59 -10.49 -7.55
CA ALA A 285 -4.75 -10.58 -8.72
C ALA A 285 -3.96 -11.89 -8.71
N THR A 286 -4.00 -12.61 -9.82
CA THR A 286 -3.22 -13.84 -10.03
C THR A 286 -3.07 -14.11 -11.53
N ASN A 287 -2.46 -15.24 -11.86
CA ASN A 287 -2.62 -15.92 -13.14
C ASN A 287 -3.20 -17.32 -12.94
N LEU A 288 -3.80 -17.87 -14.00
CA LEU A 288 -4.38 -19.22 -14.03
C LEU A 288 -3.85 -19.99 -15.26
N PRO A 289 -3.83 -21.33 -15.23
CA PRO A 289 -3.50 -22.13 -16.41
C PRO A 289 -4.44 -21.83 -17.58
N SER A 290 -3.90 -21.74 -18.79
CA SER A 290 -4.64 -21.31 -19.98
C SER A 290 -5.77 -22.27 -20.42
N ASP A 291 -5.70 -23.52 -19.97
CA ASP A 291 -6.71 -24.57 -20.13
C ASP A 291 -7.76 -24.63 -19.00
N GLN A 292 -7.56 -23.85 -17.93
CA GLN A 292 -8.49 -23.73 -16.79
C GLN A 292 -9.27 -22.42 -16.76
N VAL A 293 -9.05 -21.52 -17.73
CA VAL A 293 -9.85 -20.30 -17.90
C VAL A 293 -10.86 -20.46 -19.04
N PRO A 294 -12.02 -19.76 -19.00
CA PRO A 294 -13.04 -19.85 -20.05
C PRO A 294 -12.48 -19.53 -21.45
N ALA A 295 -13.16 -20.03 -22.49
CA ALA A 295 -12.71 -19.85 -23.86
C ALA A 295 -12.94 -18.42 -24.38
N SER A 296 -12.23 -18.06 -25.46
CA SER A 296 -12.44 -16.77 -26.15
C SER A 296 -13.92 -16.57 -26.50
N GLY A 297 -14.43 -15.37 -26.24
CA GLY A 297 -15.84 -15.00 -26.42
C GLY A 297 -16.81 -15.48 -25.32
N GLU A 298 -16.35 -16.20 -24.29
CA GLU A 298 -17.18 -16.55 -23.13
C GLU A 298 -17.18 -15.45 -22.06
N THR A 299 -18.21 -15.42 -21.21
CA THR A 299 -18.29 -14.52 -20.05
C THR A 299 -17.11 -14.74 -19.10
N GLY A 300 -16.53 -13.64 -18.60
CA GLY A 300 -15.32 -13.65 -17.78
C GLY A 300 -14.02 -13.61 -18.58
N VAL A 301 -14.08 -13.36 -19.89
CA VAL A 301 -12.90 -13.25 -20.77
C VAL A 301 -12.84 -11.89 -21.45
N SER A 302 -11.63 -11.32 -21.49
CA SER A 302 -11.30 -10.21 -22.39
C SER A 302 -10.40 -10.73 -23.51
N ASP A 303 -10.85 -10.59 -24.76
CA ASP A 303 -10.05 -10.90 -25.96
C ASP A 303 -9.45 -9.66 -26.63
N ALA A 304 -9.74 -8.47 -26.09
CA ALA A 304 -9.29 -7.21 -26.69
C ALA A 304 -7.77 -7.05 -26.54
N ASN A 305 -7.07 -6.85 -27.64
CA ASN A 305 -5.64 -6.58 -27.71
C ASN A 305 -5.39 -5.30 -28.53
N GLU A 306 -4.66 -4.34 -27.97
CA GLU A 306 -4.34 -3.06 -28.60
C GLU A 306 -2.88 -2.97 -29.10
N GLY A 307 -2.15 -4.08 -29.03
CA GLY A 307 -0.72 -4.21 -29.30
C GLY A 307 0.14 -3.99 -28.06
N GLY A 308 1.41 -4.35 -28.16
CA GLY A 308 2.39 -4.31 -27.08
C GLY A 308 3.39 -5.45 -27.19
N TRP A 309 4.22 -5.61 -26.16
CA TRP A 309 5.10 -6.76 -26.00
C TRP A 309 5.36 -7.05 -24.53
N PHE A 310 5.75 -8.30 -24.25
CA PHE A 310 6.21 -8.73 -22.94
C PHE A 310 7.65 -8.27 -22.69
N THR A 311 7.92 -7.77 -21.48
CA THR A 311 9.29 -7.53 -21.01
C THR A 311 9.37 -7.43 -19.49
N LEU A 312 10.52 -7.82 -18.93
CA LEU A 312 10.82 -7.76 -17.50
C LEU A 312 11.30 -6.36 -17.04
N SER A 313 11.45 -5.38 -17.93
CA SER A 313 12.02 -4.07 -17.62
C SER A 313 11.25 -2.92 -18.29
N PRO A 314 11.15 -1.73 -17.64
CA PRO A 314 10.52 -0.55 -18.22
C PRO A 314 11.12 -0.11 -19.57
N HIS A 315 12.37 -0.47 -19.84
CA HIS A 315 13.07 -0.11 -21.08
C HIS A 315 13.38 -1.32 -21.96
N GLY A 316 12.77 -2.48 -21.69
CA GLY A 316 13.03 -3.67 -22.47
C GLY A 316 12.44 -3.58 -23.88
N GLU A 317 13.17 -4.18 -24.81
CA GLU A 317 12.84 -4.24 -26.24
C GLU A 317 11.96 -5.45 -26.55
N PRO A 318 11.16 -5.42 -27.63
CA PRO A 318 10.40 -6.58 -28.09
C PRO A 318 11.27 -7.82 -28.32
N ASP A 319 10.69 -8.99 -28.10
CA ASP A 319 11.27 -10.32 -28.36
C ASP A 319 12.55 -10.68 -27.56
N VAL A 320 12.97 -9.86 -26.59
CA VAL A 320 14.12 -10.15 -25.70
C VAL A 320 13.75 -11.14 -24.60
N ASP A 321 12.66 -10.86 -23.89
CA ASP A 321 12.14 -11.71 -22.82
C ASP A 321 11.01 -12.60 -23.35
N GLN A 322 10.81 -13.77 -22.74
CA GLN A 322 9.77 -14.72 -23.15
C GLN A 322 8.70 -14.84 -22.06
N PRO A 323 7.40 -14.67 -22.39
CA PRO A 323 6.31 -14.87 -21.45
C PRO A 323 6.09 -16.35 -21.14
N ASP A 324 5.29 -16.67 -20.12
CA ASP A 324 4.81 -18.04 -19.89
C ASP A 324 3.57 -18.31 -20.77
N PRO A 325 3.67 -19.13 -21.83
CA PRO A 325 2.56 -19.35 -22.75
C PRO A 325 1.43 -20.19 -22.15
N ASN A 326 1.62 -20.78 -20.97
CA ASN A 326 0.66 -21.69 -20.35
C ASN A 326 -0.21 -21.00 -19.31
N ARG A 327 -0.05 -19.69 -19.10
CA ARG A 327 -0.76 -18.94 -18.09
C ARG A 327 -1.43 -17.71 -18.66
N ILE A 328 -2.55 -17.32 -18.04
CA ILE A 328 -3.33 -16.14 -18.42
C ILE A 328 -3.47 -15.25 -17.17
N PRO A 329 -3.15 -13.95 -17.25
CA PRO A 329 -3.47 -12.99 -16.19
C PRO A 329 -4.96 -13.03 -15.86
N ALA A 330 -5.28 -13.18 -14.58
CA ALA A 330 -6.66 -13.31 -14.12
C ALA A 330 -6.91 -12.43 -12.88
N ILE A 331 -8.01 -11.69 -12.93
CA ILE A 331 -8.67 -11.12 -11.76
C ILE A 331 -9.63 -12.18 -11.26
N VAL A 332 -9.38 -12.73 -10.07
CA VAL A 332 -10.18 -13.80 -9.47
C VAL A 332 -11.05 -13.27 -8.34
N THR A 333 -12.12 -14.01 -8.05
CA THR A 333 -13.11 -13.62 -7.05
C THR A 333 -13.38 -14.70 -6.03
N PHE A 334 -13.52 -14.25 -4.79
CA PHE A 334 -14.03 -15.02 -3.66
C PHE A 334 -15.29 -14.34 -3.14
N ARG A 335 -16.28 -15.12 -2.72
CA ARG A 335 -17.54 -14.62 -2.14
C ARG A 335 -17.61 -14.95 -0.66
N ASN A 336 -18.11 -13.99 0.13
CA ASN A 336 -18.51 -14.23 1.51
C ASN A 336 -19.88 -13.60 1.75
N ASP A 337 -20.80 -14.41 2.29
CA ASP A 337 -22.18 -14.02 2.57
C ASP A 337 -22.42 -13.77 4.07
N THR A 338 -21.37 -13.86 4.91
CA THR A 338 -21.51 -13.58 6.34
C THR A 338 -21.65 -12.08 6.60
N PRO A 339 -22.57 -11.64 7.48
CA PRO A 339 -22.85 -10.21 7.63
C PRO A 339 -21.67 -9.36 8.11
N ASP A 340 -20.79 -9.92 8.94
CA ASP A 340 -19.67 -9.20 9.57
C ASP A 340 -18.32 -9.38 8.85
N LEU A 341 -18.29 -10.27 7.85
CA LEU A 341 -17.13 -10.62 7.02
C LEU A 341 -15.87 -10.98 7.83
N ALA A 342 -16.07 -11.42 9.08
CA ALA A 342 -14.98 -11.59 10.05
C ALA A 342 -14.25 -12.93 9.95
N ASP A 343 -14.87 -13.89 9.27
CA ASP A 343 -14.43 -15.28 9.20
C ASP A 343 -13.59 -15.57 7.95
N ASP A 344 -13.18 -16.84 7.84
CA ASP A 344 -12.51 -17.44 6.71
C ASP A 344 -13.49 -18.09 5.71
N ALA A 345 -14.79 -17.73 5.73
CA ALA A 345 -15.83 -18.34 4.88
C ALA A 345 -15.80 -17.85 3.42
N TRP A 346 -14.66 -17.32 2.96
CA TRP A 346 -14.44 -16.87 1.59
C TRP A 346 -14.33 -18.07 0.65
N THR A 347 -15.27 -18.17 -0.30
CA THR A 347 -15.31 -19.28 -1.27
C THR A 347 -14.92 -18.77 -2.65
N TYR A 348 -13.96 -19.43 -3.31
CA TYR A 348 -13.59 -19.13 -4.70
C TYR A 348 -14.78 -19.35 -5.65
N VAL A 349 -15.09 -18.35 -6.48
CA VAL A 349 -16.22 -18.42 -7.44
C VAL A 349 -15.80 -18.41 -8.91
N GLY A 350 -14.54 -18.07 -9.20
CA GLY A 350 -13.99 -18.07 -10.56
C GLY A 350 -13.21 -16.80 -10.93
N PRO A 351 -12.65 -16.75 -12.15
CA PRO A 351 -12.07 -15.53 -12.70
C PRO A 351 -13.19 -14.55 -13.06
N MET A 352 -13.17 -13.35 -12.45
CA MET A 352 -14.02 -12.24 -12.91
C MET A 352 -13.62 -11.82 -14.32
N VAL A 353 -12.31 -11.73 -14.57
CA VAL A 353 -11.72 -11.46 -15.89
C VAL A 353 -10.46 -12.31 -16.05
N ALA A 354 -10.40 -13.12 -17.10
CA ALA A 354 -9.17 -13.68 -17.65
C ALA A 354 -8.83 -12.94 -18.95
N ASP A 355 -7.68 -12.27 -19.01
CA ASP A 355 -7.33 -11.44 -20.18
C ASP A 355 -6.53 -12.24 -21.22
N ARG A 356 -7.25 -12.91 -22.12
CA ARG A 356 -6.67 -13.62 -23.27
C ARG A 356 -6.11 -12.65 -24.31
N GLY A 357 -6.59 -11.40 -24.33
CA GLY A 357 -6.08 -10.35 -25.19
C GLY A 357 -4.64 -9.98 -24.85
N TYR A 358 -4.27 -10.02 -23.57
CA TYR A 358 -2.91 -9.81 -23.07
C TYR A 358 -2.36 -11.06 -22.34
N ALA A 359 -2.53 -12.22 -22.97
CA ALA A 359 -2.11 -13.51 -22.44
C ALA A 359 -0.61 -13.59 -22.13
N GLU A 360 0.21 -12.79 -22.81
CA GLU A 360 1.64 -12.70 -22.57
C GLU A 360 2.00 -11.99 -21.25
N GLY A 361 1.04 -11.33 -20.59
CA GLY A 361 1.26 -10.71 -19.29
C GLY A 361 1.58 -11.74 -18.22
N ARG A 362 2.42 -11.38 -17.24
CA ARG A 362 2.78 -12.33 -16.17
C ARG A 362 1.60 -12.63 -15.24
N THR A 363 0.92 -11.59 -14.78
CA THR A 363 -0.18 -11.63 -13.82
C THR A 363 -0.82 -10.24 -13.76
N TYR A 364 -1.94 -10.12 -13.04
CA TYR A 364 -2.41 -8.83 -12.56
C TYR A 364 -1.65 -8.35 -11.32
N GLU A 365 -1.74 -7.05 -11.05
CA GLU A 365 -1.51 -6.39 -9.77
C GLU A 365 -2.62 -5.36 -9.51
N CYS A 366 -2.87 -5.07 -8.22
CA CYS A 366 -3.81 -4.06 -7.75
C CYS A 366 -5.18 -4.10 -8.46
N PRO A 367 -5.91 -5.22 -8.34
CA PRO A 367 -7.22 -5.33 -8.96
C PRO A 367 -8.24 -4.50 -8.18
N ASP A 368 -9.27 -4.03 -8.88
CA ASP A 368 -10.44 -3.41 -8.29
C ASP A 368 -11.70 -3.83 -9.06
N ALA A 369 -12.84 -3.85 -8.40
CA ALA A 369 -14.12 -4.03 -9.07
C ALA A 369 -15.25 -3.36 -8.28
N PHE A 370 -16.17 -2.71 -9.00
CA PHE A 370 -17.29 -1.98 -8.41
C PHE A 370 -18.42 -1.71 -9.40
N PRO A 371 -19.68 -1.60 -8.93
CA PRO A 371 -20.77 -1.05 -9.74
C PRO A 371 -20.66 0.47 -9.84
N LEU A 372 -20.88 1.04 -11.03
CA LEU A 372 -20.82 2.48 -11.29
C LEU A 372 -21.66 2.89 -12.51
N ASP A 373 -22.53 3.88 -12.32
CA ASP A 373 -23.36 4.48 -13.39
C ASP A 373 -24.14 3.44 -14.25
N GLY A 374 -24.58 2.35 -13.62
CA GLY A 374 -25.35 1.28 -14.27
C GLY A 374 -24.51 0.21 -14.99
N ALA A 375 -23.19 0.29 -14.94
CA ALA A 375 -22.26 -0.75 -15.39
C ALA A 375 -21.53 -1.38 -14.19
N ASP A 376 -20.98 -2.57 -14.40
CA ASP A 376 -20.02 -3.19 -13.50
C ASP A 376 -18.62 -2.97 -14.08
N VAL A 377 -17.69 -2.52 -13.24
CA VAL A 377 -16.33 -2.14 -13.62
C VAL A 377 -15.35 -3.12 -12.98
N ALA A 378 -14.32 -3.53 -13.72
CA ALA A 378 -13.12 -4.18 -13.18
C ALA A 378 -11.88 -3.40 -13.64
N ILE A 379 -10.85 -3.33 -12.81
CA ILE A 379 -9.59 -2.65 -13.07
C ILE A 379 -8.45 -3.57 -12.63
N GLY A 380 -7.31 -3.55 -13.32
CA GLY A 380 -6.10 -4.20 -12.86
C GLY A 380 -4.89 -3.79 -13.69
N ALA A 381 -3.72 -3.78 -13.07
CA ALA A 381 -2.45 -3.52 -13.74
C ALA A 381 -1.88 -4.82 -14.32
N ILE A 382 -1.41 -4.80 -15.57
CA ILE A 382 -0.85 -6.00 -16.20
C ILE A 382 0.66 -5.98 -16.08
N MET A 383 1.21 -6.90 -15.29
CA MET A 383 2.66 -7.00 -15.09
C MET A 383 3.38 -7.38 -16.38
N HIS A 384 4.57 -6.79 -16.55
CA HIS A 384 5.52 -7.11 -17.61
C HIS A 384 4.99 -6.91 -19.04
N ILE A 385 4.04 -5.99 -19.22
CA ILE A 385 3.57 -5.57 -20.54
C ILE A 385 4.05 -4.16 -20.81
N ARG A 386 4.58 -3.92 -22.02
CA ARG A 386 4.65 -2.58 -22.60
C ARG A 386 3.57 -2.43 -23.65
N THR A 387 2.78 -1.36 -23.59
CA THR A 387 1.85 -1.04 -24.67
C THR A 387 2.62 -0.67 -25.94
N LYS A 388 1.98 -0.75 -27.10
CA LYS A 388 2.58 -0.27 -28.37
C LYS A 388 3.08 1.18 -28.32
N ASP A 389 2.51 1.99 -27.42
CA ASP A 389 2.82 3.41 -27.24
C ASP A 389 3.90 3.62 -26.16
N GLY A 390 4.40 2.54 -25.56
CA GLY A 390 5.59 2.52 -24.71
C GLY A 390 5.35 2.50 -23.20
N CYS A 391 4.09 2.58 -22.75
CA CYS A 391 3.70 2.55 -21.32
C CYS A 391 4.00 1.16 -20.73
N PHE A 392 4.83 1.10 -19.70
CA PHE A 392 5.18 -0.13 -18.98
C PHE A 392 4.24 -0.41 -17.81
N GLN A 393 3.75 -1.63 -17.75
CA GLN A 393 2.74 -2.14 -16.82
C GLN A 393 1.47 -1.27 -16.80
N PRO A 394 0.73 -1.20 -17.92
CA PRO A 394 -0.46 -0.36 -18.00
C PRO A 394 -1.57 -0.86 -17.09
N ILE A 395 -2.40 0.07 -16.61
CA ILE A 395 -3.63 -0.25 -15.87
C ILE A 395 -4.80 -0.35 -16.84
N ARG A 396 -5.41 -1.52 -16.90
CA ARG A 396 -6.56 -1.82 -17.77
C ARG A 396 -7.86 -1.70 -17.00
N TRP A 397 -8.87 -1.09 -17.60
CA TRP A 397 -10.26 -1.14 -17.11
C TRP A 397 -11.12 -1.97 -18.05
N TYR A 398 -12.16 -2.55 -17.47
CA TYR A 398 -13.23 -3.30 -18.14
C TYR A 398 -14.56 -2.76 -17.64
N THR A 399 -15.53 -2.65 -18.53
CA THR A 399 -16.92 -2.36 -18.21
C THR A 399 -17.81 -3.42 -18.81
N GLY A 400 -18.83 -3.82 -18.08
CA GLY A 400 -19.70 -4.92 -18.47
C GLY A 400 -20.84 -5.10 -17.49
N ARG A 401 -21.33 -6.34 -17.42
CA ARG A 401 -22.27 -6.78 -16.38
C ARG A 401 -21.76 -8.07 -15.74
N LEU A 402 -21.79 -8.17 -14.42
CA LEU A 402 -21.50 -9.42 -13.74
C LEU A 402 -22.66 -10.40 -13.91
N ASP A 403 -22.32 -11.66 -14.21
CA ASP A 403 -23.26 -12.77 -14.12
C ASP A 403 -23.44 -13.24 -12.66
N GLU A 404 -24.35 -14.19 -12.42
CA GLU A 404 -24.62 -14.73 -11.09
C GLU A 404 -23.40 -15.45 -10.46
N GLN A 405 -22.46 -15.90 -11.31
CA GLN A 405 -21.21 -16.56 -10.92
C GLN A 405 -20.10 -15.54 -10.59
N GLY A 406 -20.34 -14.24 -10.77
CA GLY A 406 -19.35 -13.19 -10.51
C GLY A 406 -18.35 -12.98 -11.66
N ARG A 407 -18.66 -13.47 -12.87
CA ARG A 407 -17.84 -13.27 -14.07
C ARG A 407 -18.35 -12.06 -14.85
N LEU A 408 -17.43 -11.25 -15.37
CA LEU A 408 -17.77 -10.06 -16.12
C LEU A 408 -18.05 -10.39 -17.58
N ASP A 409 -19.25 -10.09 -18.06
CA ASP A 409 -19.55 -10.02 -19.49
C ASP A 409 -18.96 -8.72 -20.04
N VAL A 410 -17.72 -8.80 -20.53
CA VAL A 410 -16.92 -7.64 -20.91
C VAL A 410 -17.51 -6.98 -22.16
N GLY A 411 -18.08 -5.79 -21.99
CA GLY A 411 -18.60 -4.99 -23.10
C GLY A 411 -17.54 -4.10 -23.74
N ARG A 412 -16.72 -3.43 -22.91
CA ARG A 412 -15.62 -2.54 -23.36
C ARG A 412 -14.47 -2.56 -22.39
N SER A 413 -13.27 -2.30 -22.90
CA SER A 413 -12.06 -2.12 -22.12
C SER A 413 -11.21 -0.97 -22.67
N GLY A 414 -10.19 -0.57 -21.90
CA GLY A 414 -9.19 0.42 -22.30
C GLY A 414 -8.18 0.66 -21.18
N TRP A 415 -7.34 1.67 -21.34
CA TRP A 415 -6.34 2.07 -20.34
C TRP A 415 -6.88 3.15 -19.40
N CYS A 416 -6.53 3.06 -18.11
CA CYS A 416 -6.94 4.05 -17.10
C CYS A 416 -6.17 5.37 -17.24
N ASP A 417 -4.92 5.28 -17.72
CA ASP A 417 -4.04 6.41 -17.98
C ASP A 417 -3.19 6.07 -19.20
N PHE A 418 -2.84 7.08 -19.99
CA PHE A 418 -2.02 6.93 -21.19
C PHE A 418 -0.54 7.29 -20.95
N GLY A 419 -0.22 7.85 -19.78
CA GLY A 419 1.14 8.09 -19.33
C GLY A 419 1.83 6.83 -18.81
N ASP A 420 3.13 6.95 -18.50
CA ASP A 420 3.99 5.81 -18.13
C ASP A 420 4.16 5.63 -16.60
N CYS A 421 3.65 6.57 -15.79
CA CYS A 421 3.89 6.58 -14.35
C CYS A 421 2.68 6.12 -13.51
N PHE A 422 1.45 6.18 -14.02
CA PHE A 422 0.26 5.90 -13.21
C PHE A 422 0.09 4.39 -12.99
N TYR A 423 0.30 3.92 -11.77
CA TYR A 423 0.31 2.51 -11.38
C TYR A 423 -0.48 2.26 -10.09
N ALA A 424 -0.70 0.98 -9.75
CA ALA A 424 -1.28 0.52 -8.50
C ALA A 424 -2.55 1.29 -8.05
N VAL A 425 -3.53 1.46 -8.95
CA VAL A 425 -4.74 2.21 -8.61
C VAL A 425 -5.63 1.44 -7.64
N GLN A 426 -6.10 2.12 -6.59
CA GLN A 426 -7.16 1.63 -5.74
C GLN A 426 -8.28 2.67 -5.70
N SER A 427 -9.52 2.20 -5.65
CA SER A 427 -10.70 3.06 -5.47
C SER A 427 -11.48 2.74 -4.20
N PHE A 428 -12.26 3.71 -3.76
CA PHE A 428 -13.24 3.57 -2.69
C PHE A 428 -14.51 4.35 -3.02
N ARG A 429 -15.58 4.05 -2.28
CA ARG A 429 -16.81 4.82 -2.30
C ARG A 429 -16.89 5.67 -1.04
N ASP A 430 -17.07 6.97 -1.19
CA ASP A 430 -17.31 7.85 -0.03
C ASP A 430 -18.80 7.88 0.36
N ASP A 431 -19.11 8.54 1.48
CA ASP A 431 -20.48 8.59 2.03
C ASP A 431 -21.45 9.39 1.16
N ASP A 432 -20.93 10.28 0.30
CA ASP A 432 -21.70 10.99 -0.72
C ASP A 432 -21.94 10.12 -1.98
N GLY A 433 -21.36 8.91 -2.01
CA GLY A 433 -21.54 7.92 -3.04
C GLY A 433 -20.62 8.09 -4.25
N ARG A 434 -19.63 8.98 -4.19
CA ARG A 434 -18.62 9.17 -5.24
C ARG A 434 -17.69 7.96 -5.27
N ARG A 435 -17.29 7.54 -6.47
CA ARG A 435 -16.22 6.55 -6.66
C ARG A 435 -14.92 7.29 -6.92
N ILE A 436 -14.02 7.28 -5.94
CA ILE A 436 -12.77 8.03 -5.99
C ILE A 436 -11.61 7.05 -6.08
N ALA A 437 -10.66 7.33 -6.96
CA ALA A 437 -9.49 6.51 -7.20
C ALA A 437 -8.19 7.32 -7.04
N ILE A 438 -7.19 6.68 -6.43
CA ILE A 438 -5.83 7.21 -6.26
C ILE A 438 -4.88 6.14 -6.79
N GLY A 439 -3.87 6.55 -7.56
CA GLY A 439 -2.81 5.65 -8.04
C GLY A 439 -1.43 6.15 -7.60
N TRP A 440 -0.47 5.25 -7.53
CA TRP A 440 0.93 5.58 -7.33
C TRP A 440 1.55 6.11 -8.63
N LEU A 441 2.41 7.11 -8.51
CA LEU A 441 3.24 7.62 -9.59
C LEU A 441 4.59 6.90 -9.57
N ALA A 442 4.70 5.80 -10.29
CA ALA A 442 5.93 5.01 -10.45
C ALA A 442 7.01 5.79 -11.23
N ASP A 443 8.27 5.64 -10.83
CA ASP A 443 9.41 6.31 -11.48
C ASP A 443 10.07 5.44 -12.55
N HIS A 444 9.28 4.98 -13.52
CA HIS A 444 9.79 4.17 -14.65
C HIS A 444 10.84 4.93 -15.49
N SER A 445 10.77 6.27 -15.49
CA SER A 445 11.69 7.14 -16.22
C SER A 445 12.97 7.50 -15.44
N GLY A 446 13.09 7.11 -14.16
CA GLY A 446 14.27 7.37 -13.32
C GLY A 446 14.55 8.86 -13.07
N VAL A 447 13.50 9.67 -12.93
CA VAL A 447 13.62 11.12 -12.70
C VAL A 447 13.92 11.46 -11.24
N ARG A 448 13.57 10.58 -10.30
CA ARG A 448 13.81 10.80 -8.86
C ARG A 448 15.27 10.53 -8.51
N ARG A 449 15.82 11.33 -7.59
CA ARG A 449 17.21 11.26 -7.18
C ARG A 449 17.31 11.16 -5.67
N GLU A 450 17.94 10.09 -5.21
CA GLU A 450 18.21 9.84 -3.80
C GLU A 450 18.98 11.02 -3.19
N ALA A 451 18.43 11.56 -2.09
CA ALA A 451 19.09 12.52 -1.22
C ALA A 451 18.47 12.45 0.18
N PRO A 452 19.17 12.93 1.23
CA PRO A 452 18.61 13.00 2.59
C PRO A 452 17.30 13.80 2.63
N GLY A 453 16.34 13.35 3.44
CA GLY A 453 15.04 14.02 3.63
C GLY A 453 14.12 13.98 2.41
N ARG A 454 14.40 13.14 1.40
CA ARG A 454 13.56 12.99 0.21
C ARG A 454 12.72 11.72 0.24
N ALA A 455 11.59 11.80 -0.43
CA ALA A 455 10.76 10.65 -0.74
C ALA A 455 11.02 10.11 -2.15
N ASN A 456 10.84 8.80 -2.31
CA ASN A 456 10.76 8.11 -3.59
C ASN A 456 9.38 7.49 -3.74
N GLY A 457 8.47 8.25 -4.35
CA GLY A 457 7.07 7.86 -4.51
C GLY A 457 6.17 9.06 -4.30
N ALA A 458 5.10 9.13 -5.09
CA ALA A 458 4.05 10.13 -4.94
C ALA A 458 2.71 9.50 -5.33
N MET A 459 1.60 9.94 -4.75
CA MET A 459 0.26 9.57 -5.21
C MET A 459 -0.22 10.54 -6.27
N SER A 460 -1.05 10.08 -7.21
CA SER A 460 -1.80 10.93 -8.11
C SER A 460 -2.74 11.86 -7.33
N LEU A 461 -3.17 12.95 -7.97
CA LEU A 461 -4.37 13.63 -7.50
C LEU A 461 -5.56 12.65 -7.48
N PRO A 462 -6.48 12.76 -6.50
CA PRO A 462 -7.65 11.90 -6.41
C PRO A 462 -8.58 12.15 -7.59
N ARG A 463 -9.03 11.06 -8.23
CA ARG A 463 -9.87 11.11 -9.43
C ARG A 463 -11.26 10.55 -9.14
N GLU A 464 -12.30 11.31 -9.38
CA GLU A 464 -13.66 10.80 -9.45
C GLU A 464 -13.87 10.01 -10.75
N LEU A 465 -14.46 8.82 -10.63
CA LEU A 465 -14.74 7.92 -11.73
C LEU A 465 -16.21 7.97 -12.13
N HIS A 466 -16.47 7.85 -13.44
CA HIS A 466 -17.81 7.69 -14.01
C HIS A 466 -17.81 6.71 -15.19
N VAL A 467 -18.95 6.08 -15.48
CA VAL A 467 -19.14 5.33 -16.72
C VAL A 467 -20.11 6.08 -17.64
N ARG A 468 -19.66 6.39 -18.86
CA ARG A 468 -20.50 7.05 -19.88
C ARG A 468 -20.39 6.30 -21.19
N ASN A 469 -21.53 5.84 -21.72
CA ASN A 469 -21.59 5.04 -22.95
C ASN A 469 -20.66 3.81 -22.92
N GLY A 470 -20.58 3.13 -21.76
CA GLY A 470 -19.72 1.97 -21.53
C GLY A 470 -18.22 2.27 -21.53
N LYS A 471 -17.79 3.52 -21.31
CA LYS A 471 -16.38 3.86 -21.13
C LYS A 471 -16.16 4.41 -19.74
N LEU A 472 -15.05 4.03 -19.12
CA LEU A 472 -14.62 4.62 -17.86
C LEU A 472 -14.05 6.03 -18.13
N PHE A 473 -14.52 7.00 -17.37
CA PHE A 473 -14.04 8.37 -17.33
C PHE A 473 -13.44 8.61 -15.95
N SER A 474 -12.34 9.35 -15.90
CA SER A 474 -11.73 9.85 -14.68
C SER A 474 -11.49 11.34 -14.81
N ARG A 475 -11.73 12.09 -13.73
CA ARG A 475 -11.42 13.52 -13.59
C ARG A 475 -10.95 13.79 -12.17
N PRO A 476 -10.06 14.75 -11.91
CA PRO A 476 -9.80 15.19 -10.54
C PRO A 476 -11.11 15.48 -9.80
N VAL A 477 -11.16 15.17 -8.49
CA VAL A 477 -12.31 15.53 -7.64
C VAL A 477 -12.47 17.05 -7.55
N ASP A 478 -13.67 17.53 -7.23
CA ASP A 478 -13.96 18.97 -7.21
C ASP A 478 -13.07 19.74 -6.21
N GLU A 479 -12.71 19.11 -5.08
CA GLU A 479 -11.79 19.65 -4.06
C GLU A 479 -10.42 20.03 -4.63
N VAL A 480 -9.92 19.28 -5.63
CA VAL A 480 -8.65 19.58 -6.30
C VAL A 480 -8.74 20.90 -7.06
N TYR A 481 -9.86 21.17 -7.73
CA TYR A 481 -10.06 22.42 -8.44
C TYR A 481 -10.19 23.58 -7.45
N ASP A 482 -11.06 23.42 -6.46
CA ASP A 482 -11.38 24.46 -5.48
C ASP A 482 -10.16 24.88 -4.65
N LEU A 483 -9.29 23.93 -4.28
CA LEU A 483 -8.17 24.18 -3.36
C LEU A 483 -6.84 24.48 -4.05
N LEU A 484 -6.61 23.96 -5.27
CA LEU A 484 -5.32 24.14 -5.96
C LEU A 484 -5.36 25.20 -7.07
N ILE A 485 -6.52 25.48 -7.65
CA ILE A 485 -6.66 26.36 -8.82
C ILE A 485 -7.48 27.61 -8.49
N GLY A 486 -8.48 27.49 -7.60
CA GLY A 486 -9.47 28.54 -7.33
C GLY A 486 -10.42 28.77 -8.51
#